data_AF-A0A3C0X3X9-F1
#
_entry.id   AF-A0A3C0X3X9-F1
#
_cell.length_a   1.000
_cell.length_b   1.000
_cell.length_c   1.000
_cell.angle_alpha   90.00
_cell.angle_beta   90.00
_cell.angle_gamma   90.00
#
_symmetry.space_group_name_H-M   'P 1'
#
loop_
_entity.id
_entity.type
_entity.pdbx_description
1 polymer ?
#
loop_
_entity_poly.entity_id
_entity_poly.type
_entity_poly.pdbx_seq_one_letter_code
_entity_poly.pdbx_strand_id
1 'polypeptide(L)'
;CVFNLIRAVSLYKTVSGNKYEIVGGRCAEISSVLIRKQKKIKIATEDGDERYFILDRRSKISVGKEYRFYFKATQKICFGKDITELLQSADCFLGYEEVKNE
;
A
#
# COMPACT_ATOMS: atom_id res chain seq x y z
N CYS A 1 12.20 24.01 5.38
CA CYS A 1 11.63 23.50 6.66
C CYS A 1 10.10 23.51 6.69
N VAL A 2 9.42 24.60 6.31
CA VAL A 2 7.94 24.72 6.36
C VAL A 2 7.21 23.63 5.57
N PHE A 3 7.69 23.25 4.38
CA PHE A 3 7.09 22.18 3.57
C PHE A 3 7.05 20.81 4.26
N ASN A 4 8.07 20.48 5.07
CA ASN A 4 8.10 19.22 5.80
C ASN A 4 7.12 19.24 6.98
N LEU A 5 6.94 20.40 7.62
CA LEU A 5 5.95 20.58 8.68
C LEU A 5 4.52 20.44 8.14
N ILE A 6 4.22 21.03 6.98
CA ILE A 6 2.90 20.92 6.33
C ILE A 6 2.59 19.46 5.99
N ARG A 7 3.57 18.71 5.47
CA ARG A 7 3.43 17.28 5.23
C ARG A 7 3.21 16.51 6.52
N ALA A 8 4.00 16.77 7.56
CA ALA A 8 3.87 16.12 8.85
C ALA A 8 2.50 16.38 9.49
N VAL A 9 2.00 17.61 9.48
CA VAL A 9 0.68 17.98 9.99
C VAL A 9 -0.43 17.32 9.18
N SER A 10 -0.30 17.28 7.85
CA SER A 10 -1.27 16.59 6.98
C SER A 10 -1.33 15.09 7.27
N LEU A 11 -0.17 14.47 7.48
CA LEU A 11 -0.05 13.05 7.84
C LEU A 11 -0.63 12.80 9.24
N TYR A 12 -0.27 13.64 10.21
CA TYR A 12 -0.80 13.59 11.57
C TYR A 12 -2.33 13.74 11.60
N LYS A 13 -2.88 14.68 10.82
CA LYS A 13 -4.34 14.88 10.71
C LYS A 13 -5.05 13.70 10.05
N THR A 14 -4.38 13.01 9.12
CA THR A 14 -4.91 11.80 8.48
C THR A 14 -4.93 10.61 9.45
N VAL A 15 -3.83 10.41 10.19
CA VAL A 15 -3.69 9.36 11.21
C VAL A 15 -4.62 9.61 12.40
N SER A 16 -4.63 10.83 12.93
CA SER A 16 -5.47 11.24 14.07
C SER A 16 -6.96 11.24 13.75
N GLY A 17 -7.32 11.38 12.47
CA GLY A 17 -8.70 11.22 12.00
C GLY A 17 -9.14 9.78 11.80
N ASN A 18 -8.29 8.76 12.06
CA ASN A 18 -8.52 7.35 11.69
C ASN A 18 -8.94 7.17 10.23
N LYS A 19 -8.52 8.08 9.35
CA LYS A 19 -8.83 8.05 7.91
C LYS A 19 -7.78 7.23 7.18
N TYR A 20 -7.63 5.98 7.58
CA TYR A 20 -6.77 5.03 6.88
C TYR A 20 -7.45 3.67 6.77
N GLU A 21 -7.14 2.98 5.69
CA GLU A 21 -7.59 1.62 5.43
C GLU A 21 -6.39 0.69 5.53
N ILE A 22 -6.61 -0.45 6.19
CA ILE A 22 -5.60 -1.48 6.37
C ILE A 22 -5.91 -2.61 5.40
N VAL A 23 -4.89 -3.05 4.67
CA VAL A 23 -4.97 -4.26 3.84
C VAL A 23 -3.92 -5.24 4.33
N GLY A 24 -4.38 -6.28 5.00
CA GLY A 24 -3.54 -7.37 5.48
C GLY A 24 -3.62 -8.58 4.56
N GLY A 25 -2.53 -9.33 4.44
CA GLY A 25 -2.55 -10.66 3.83
C GLY A 25 -1.18 -11.18 3.44
N ARG A 26 -1.17 -12.40 2.88
CA ARG A 26 0.06 -13.05 2.41
C ARG A 26 0.44 -12.53 1.04
N CYS A 27 1.71 -12.16 0.87
CA CYS A 27 2.27 -11.81 -0.43
C CYS A 27 2.30 -13.05 -1.33
N ALA A 28 1.47 -13.04 -2.37
CA ALA A 28 1.32 -14.13 -3.31
C ALA A 28 2.27 -13.97 -4.51
N GLU A 29 2.40 -12.75 -5.04
CA GLU A 29 3.24 -12.48 -6.21
C GLU A 29 3.82 -11.06 -6.18
N ILE A 30 5.03 -10.91 -6.72
CA ILE A 30 5.68 -9.63 -6.97
C ILE A 30 6.09 -9.57 -8.44
N SER A 31 5.48 -8.64 -9.18
CA SER A 31 5.71 -8.44 -10.60
C SER A 31 6.32 -7.04 -10.84
N SER A 32 7.44 -6.94 -11.56
CA SER A 32 8.05 -5.65 -11.88
C SER A 32 7.26 -4.93 -12.97
N VAL A 33 6.93 -3.64 -12.78
CA VAL A 33 6.25 -2.83 -13.80
C VAL A 33 7.29 -2.04 -14.59
N LEU A 34 7.18 -1.99 -15.92
CA LEU A 34 8.13 -1.29 -16.79
C LEU A 34 8.17 0.23 -16.56
N ILE A 35 7.13 0.81 -15.96
CA ILE A 35 7.02 2.25 -15.73
C ILE A 35 7.57 2.58 -14.33
N ARG A 36 8.65 3.36 -14.30
CA ARG A 36 9.21 4.07 -13.13
C ARG A 36 9.44 3.24 -11.86
N LYS A 37 10.52 2.43 -11.80
CA LYS A 37 11.07 1.84 -10.54
C LYS A 37 9.97 1.36 -9.58
N GLN A 38 8.95 0.71 -10.10
CA GLN A 38 7.76 0.30 -9.36
C GLN A 38 7.57 -1.20 -9.53
N LYS A 39 6.93 -1.81 -8.54
CA LYS A 39 6.58 -3.23 -8.53
C LYS A 39 5.12 -3.38 -8.14
N LYS A 40 4.41 -4.20 -8.91
CA LYS A 40 3.05 -4.66 -8.63
C LYS A 40 3.15 -5.78 -7.61
N ILE A 41 2.39 -5.68 -6.54
CA ILE A 41 2.30 -6.71 -5.51
C ILE A 41 0.88 -7.26 -5.52
N LYS A 42 0.78 -8.58 -5.42
CA LYS A 42 -0.46 -9.31 -5.20
C LYS A 42 -0.48 -9.81 -3.76
N ILE A 43 -1.52 -9.43 -3.03
CA ILE A 43 -1.81 -9.91 -1.68
C ILE A 43 -3.04 -10.80 -1.74
N ALA A 44 -2.92 -11.99 -1.14
CA ALA A 44 -4.06 -12.83 -0.83
C ALA A 44 -4.52 -12.51 0.60
N THR A 45 -5.75 -12.01 0.72
CA THR A 45 -6.42 -11.75 1.99
C THR A 45 -6.88 -13.08 2.61
N GLU A 46 -7.10 -13.12 3.93
CA GLU A 46 -7.64 -14.32 4.61
C GLU A 46 -9.02 -14.73 4.08
N ASP A 47 -9.82 -13.77 3.62
CA ASP A 47 -11.13 -13.97 2.95
C ASP A 47 -11.01 -14.62 1.56
N GLY A 48 -9.80 -14.91 1.08
CA GLY A 48 -9.56 -15.45 -0.27
C GLY A 48 -9.64 -14.41 -1.40
N ASP A 49 -9.91 -13.15 -1.07
CA ASP A 49 -9.89 -12.05 -2.03
C ASP A 49 -8.44 -11.69 -2.42
N GLU A 50 -8.22 -11.40 -3.71
CA GLU A 50 -6.89 -11.07 -4.23
C GLU A 50 -6.81 -9.58 -4.56
N ARG A 51 -5.93 -8.86 -3.87
CA ARG A 51 -5.73 -7.42 -4.07
C ARG A 51 -4.40 -7.12 -4.73
N TYR A 52 -4.44 -6.16 -5.66
CA TYR A 52 -3.27 -5.69 -6.39
C TYR A 52 -3.00 -4.22 -6.07
N PHE A 53 -1.74 -3.88 -5.88
CA PHE A 53 -1.30 -2.49 -5.72
C PHE A 53 0.15 -2.32 -6.18
N ILE A 54 0.56 -1.08 -6.43
CA ILE A 54 1.92 -0.75 -6.87
C ILE A 54 2.69 -0.10 -5.73
N LEU A 55 3.93 -0.53 -5.55
CA LEU A 55 4.89 0.04 -4.61
C LEU A 55 6.19 0.42 -5.29
N ASP A 56 6.96 1.29 -4.63
CA ASP A 56 8.31 1.61 -5.08
C ASP A 56 9.22 0.36 -5.01
N ARG A 57 10.12 0.24 -5.97
CA ARG A 57 11.09 -0.86 -6.11
C ARG A 57 11.96 -1.03 -4.88
N ARG A 58 12.21 0.04 -4.10
CA ARG A 58 13.03 0.00 -2.88
C ARG A 58 12.34 -0.70 -1.70
N SER A 59 11.04 -0.98 -1.79
CA SER A 59 10.31 -1.68 -0.73
C SER A 59 10.87 -3.10 -0.56
N LYS A 60 11.19 -3.51 0.66
CA LYS A 60 11.74 -4.84 0.98
C LYS A 60 10.59 -5.78 1.34
N ILE A 61 9.98 -6.35 0.30
CA ILE A 61 8.80 -7.23 0.44
C ILE A 61 9.16 -8.56 -0.23
N SER A 62 8.80 -9.66 0.42
CA SER A 62 9.10 -11.02 -0.02
C SER A 62 7.83 -11.85 -0.16
N VAL A 63 7.74 -12.64 -1.22
CA VAL A 63 6.65 -13.60 -1.43
C VAL A 63 6.62 -14.62 -0.29
N GLY A 64 5.42 -15.03 0.13
CA GLY A 64 5.19 -16.03 1.19
C GLY A 64 5.09 -15.45 2.60
N LYS A 65 5.46 -14.19 2.80
CA LYS A 65 5.31 -13.50 4.08
C LYS A 65 4.00 -12.74 4.19
N GLU A 66 3.56 -12.53 5.42
CA GLU A 66 2.36 -11.76 5.74
C GLU A 66 2.72 -10.30 5.99
N TYR A 67 1.95 -9.40 5.38
CA TYR A 67 2.17 -7.97 5.49
C TYR A 67 0.85 -7.25 5.75
N ARG A 68 0.95 -6.11 6.44
CA ARG A 68 -0.13 -5.13 6.55
C ARG A 68 0.29 -3.85 5.85
N PHE A 69 -0.54 -3.40 4.92
CA PHE A 69 -0.35 -2.17 4.17
C PHE A 69 -1.35 -1.12 4.65
N TYR A 70 -0.86 0.10 4.79
CA TYR A 70 -1.63 1.25 5.24
C TYR A 70 -1.85 2.20 4.08
N PHE A 71 -3.10 2.54 3.83
CA PHE A 71 -3.50 3.50 2.80
C PHE A 71 -4.35 4.61 3.41
N LYS A 72 -4.28 5.82 2.85
CA LYS A 72 -5.20 6.89 3.23
C LYS A 72 -6.61 6.53 2.81
N ALA A 73 -7.58 6.62 3.74
CA ALA A 73 -8.99 6.44 3.45
C ALA A 73 -9.47 7.58 2.55
N THR A 74 -9.44 7.31 1.26
CA THR A 74 -10.00 8.16 0.22
C THR A 74 -11.16 7.39 -0.38
N GLN A 75 -12.20 8.10 -0.82
CA GLN A 75 -13.49 7.50 -1.24
C GLN A 75 -13.39 6.52 -2.43
N LYS A 76 -12.19 6.30 -2.98
CA LYS A 76 -11.89 5.35 -4.05
C LYS A 76 -10.48 4.79 -3.87
N ILE A 77 -10.24 3.95 -2.85
CA ILE A 77 -9.10 3.03 -2.94
C ILE A 77 -9.51 1.94 -3.91
N CYS A 78 -9.30 2.19 -5.18
CA CYS A 78 -9.49 1.18 -6.21
C CYS A 78 -8.29 0.23 -6.14
N PHE A 79 -8.46 -0.90 -5.46
CA PHE A 79 -7.64 -2.11 -5.65
C PHE A 79 -7.94 -2.69 -7.04
N GLY A 80 -7.66 -1.90 -8.07
CA GLY A 80 -8.09 -2.13 -9.43
C GLY A 80 -7.16 -3.08 -10.18
N LYS A 81 -7.71 -3.73 -11.19
CA LYS A 81 -6.92 -4.49 -12.19
C LYS A 81 -6.24 -3.54 -13.19
N ASP A 82 -6.74 -2.32 -13.32
CA ASP A 82 -6.29 -1.29 -14.25
C ASP A 82 -5.08 -0.49 -13.73
N ILE A 83 -4.15 -0.15 -14.64
CA ILE A 83 -2.89 0.53 -14.29
C ILE A 83 -3.13 1.92 -13.68
N THR A 84 -4.18 2.61 -14.12
CA THR A 84 -4.57 3.94 -13.61
C THR A 84 -5.01 3.88 -12.14
N GLU A 85 -5.77 2.84 -11.77
CA GLU A 85 -6.24 2.63 -10.41
C GLU A 85 -5.09 2.20 -9.47
N LEU A 86 -4.14 1.42 -10.00
CA LEU A 86 -2.93 1.04 -9.29
C LEU A 86 -1.99 2.24 -9.01
N LEU A 87 -1.90 3.20 -9.95
CA LEU A 87 -1.14 4.44 -9.75
C LEU A 87 -1.78 5.35 -8.70
N GLN A 88 -3.12 5.42 -8.67
CA GLN A 88 -3.85 6.16 -7.63
C GLN A 88 -3.64 5.54 -6.24
N SER A 89 -3.56 4.21 -6.16
CA SER A 89 -3.22 3.50 -4.92
C SER A 89 -1.80 3.81 -4.43
N ALA A 90 -0.85 4.03 -5.34
CA ALA A 90 0.52 4.43 -4.97
C ALA A 90 0.59 5.85 -4.36
N ASP A 91 -0.30 6.76 -4.76
CA ASP A 91 -0.38 8.12 -4.18
C ASP A 91 -0.98 8.11 -2.76
N CYS A 92 -1.87 7.15 -2.49
CA CYS A 92 -2.53 6.99 -1.20
C CYS A 92 -1.74 6.12 -0.21
N PHE A 93 -0.59 5.56 -0.61
CA PHE A 93 0.21 4.66 0.22
C PHE A 93 0.87 5.40 1.40
N LEU A 94 0.66 4.89 2.61
CA LEU A 94 1.25 5.43 3.85
C LEU A 94 2.45 4.62 4.33
N GLY A 95 2.40 3.30 4.21
CA GLY A 95 3.45 2.42 4.71
C GLY A 95 3.05 0.95 4.78
N TYR A 96 3.98 0.10 5.19
CA TYR A 96 3.74 -1.33 5.39
C TYR A 96 4.54 -1.87 6.56
N GLU A 97 4.05 -2.95 7.16
CA GLU A 97 4.74 -3.72 8.19
C GLU A 97 4.65 -5.23 7.87
N GLU A 98 5.67 -5.98 8.29
CA GLU A 98 5.68 -7.44 8.22
C GLU A 98 5.00 -7.98 9.48
N VAL A 99 3.94 -8.78 9.28
CA VAL A 99 3.25 -9.45 10.39
C VAL A 99 4.08 -10.67 10.76
N LYS A 100 4.71 -10.62 11.92
CA LYS A 100 5.32 -11.80 12.54
C LYS A 100 4.24 -12.45 13.40
N ASN A 101 3.73 -13.59 12.95
CA ASN A 101 2.99 -14.48 13.85
C ASN A 101 4.05 -15.13 14.75
N GLU A 102 4.06 -14.71 16.02
CA GLU A 102 4.90 -15.29 17.08
C GLU A 102 4.30 -16.62 17.57
#